data_AF-A0A6A5Z722-F1
#
_entry.id   AF-A0A6A5Z722-F1
#
_cell.length_a   1.000
_cell.length_b   1.000
_cell.length_c   1.000
_cell.angle_alpha   90.00
_cell.angle_beta   90.00
_cell.angle_gamma   90.00
#
_symmetry.space_group_name_H-M   'P 1'
#
loop_
_entity.id
_entity.type
_entity.pdbx_description
1 polymer ?
#
loop_
_entity_poly.entity_id
_entity_poly.type
_entity_poly.pdbx_seq_one_letter_code
_entity_poly.pdbx_strand_id
1 'polypeptide(L)'
;MSVSDHPPPPYTHTPTVMKASLDNTIFLQRSIIEILAFAYKISSTELSAALQATTLPNIIYTKDNTSYSLSAVEHENLFELAQAVRRCTDRVAKNNYSLLSTSDIALIHSNIIKPCQELGITAAYICYLLSYYSKHRCNPSKHHLAFAYFSTSWLWRRRSDIAQTTLQKQMISDDILVEYIAPWDALRVLLGTGISRMRVRHVHVTRSLERTTYGWVSQKNMLEVVEQRVSHDAPAQDESNS
;
A
#
# COMPACT_ATOMS: atom_id res chain seq x y z
N MET A 1 -64.00 -6.44 -13.25
CA MET A 1 -62.58 -6.55 -13.64
C MET A 1 -61.77 -5.97 -12.48
N SER A 2 -61.18 -6.84 -11.65
CA SER A 2 -60.47 -6.44 -10.43
C SER A 2 -58.99 -6.26 -10.77
N VAL A 3 -58.49 -5.03 -10.61
CA VAL A 3 -57.08 -4.69 -10.77
C VAL A 3 -56.39 -5.04 -9.46
N SER A 4 -55.51 -6.03 -9.50
CA SER A 4 -54.73 -6.50 -8.37
C SER A 4 -53.69 -5.46 -7.96
N ASP A 5 -53.94 -4.78 -6.84
CA ASP A 5 -52.97 -3.99 -6.08
C ASP A 5 -51.96 -4.93 -5.43
N HIS A 6 -50.87 -5.22 -6.14
CA HIS A 6 -49.67 -5.78 -5.52
C HIS A 6 -48.69 -4.66 -5.19
N PRO A 7 -48.23 -4.53 -3.94
CA PRO A 7 -47.19 -3.58 -3.60
C PRO A 7 -45.89 -3.94 -4.34
N PRO A 8 -45.07 -2.95 -4.71
CA PRO A 8 -43.81 -3.20 -5.37
C PRO A 8 -42.91 -4.09 -4.47
N PRO A 9 -42.11 -4.98 -5.06
CA PRO A 9 -41.20 -5.83 -4.29
C PRO A 9 -40.22 -4.96 -3.49
N PRO A 10 -39.79 -5.42 -2.30
CA PRO A 10 -38.88 -4.68 -1.45
C PRO A 10 -37.56 -4.41 -2.20
N TYR A 11 -37.12 -3.15 -2.21
CA TYR A 11 -35.88 -2.72 -2.83
C TYR A 11 -34.70 -3.57 -2.35
N THR A 12 -34.12 -4.36 -3.26
CA THR A 12 -32.86 -5.07 -3.02
C THR A 12 -31.72 -4.05 -2.93
N HIS A 13 -31.43 -3.56 -1.73
CA HIS A 13 -30.24 -2.77 -1.46
C HIS A 13 -29.00 -3.67 -1.57
N THR A 14 -28.44 -3.81 -2.77
CA THR A 14 -27.06 -4.31 -2.99
C THR A 14 -26.16 -3.13 -3.39
N PRO A 15 -24.84 -3.14 -3.11
CA PRO A 15 -24.25 -2.60 -1.90
C PRO A 15 -23.21 -1.53 -2.25
N THR A 16 -23.59 -0.24 -2.21
CA THR A 16 -22.68 0.89 -2.50
C THR A 16 -21.40 0.86 -1.66
N VAL A 17 -21.48 0.35 -0.42
CA VAL A 17 -20.35 0.23 0.50
C VAL A 17 -19.33 -0.83 0.06
N MET A 18 -19.79 -1.98 -0.48
CA MET A 18 -18.89 -3.04 -0.96
C MET A 18 -18.13 -2.63 -2.22
N LYS A 19 -18.76 -1.82 -3.09
CA LYS A 19 -18.11 -1.30 -4.29
C LYS A 19 -16.96 -0.34 -3.94
N ALA A 20 -17.19 0.60 -3.01
CA ALA A 20 -16.17 1.54 -2.58
C ALA A 20 -14.96 0.87 -1.88
N SER A 21 -15.19 -0.21 -1.11
CA SER A 21 -14.08 -0.96 -0.48
C SER A 21 -13.25 -1.73 -1.52
N LEU A 22 -13.91 -2.38 -2.50
CA LEU A 22 -13.20 -3.05 -3.60
C LEU A 22 -12.37 -2.08 -4.45
N ASP A 23 -12.93 -0.89 -4.73
CA ASP A 23 -12.24 0.16 -5.49
C ASP A 23 -10.96 0.63 -4.76
N ASN A 24 -11.03 0.82 -3.44
CA ASN A 24 -9.87 1.21 -2.62
C ASN A 24 -8.79 0.12 -2.58
N THR A 25 -9.19 -1.15 -2.51
CA THR A 25 -8.26 -2.29 -2.49
C THR A 25 -7.52 -2.43 -3.81
N ILE A 26 -8.22 -2.30 -4.94
CA ILE A 26 -7.61 -2.30 -6.27
C ILE A 26 -6.67 -1.09 -6.45
N PHE A 27 -7.11 0.10 -6.02
CA PHE A 27 -6.29 1.31 -6.07
C PHE A 27 -5.00 1.16 -5.26
N LEU A 28 -5.10 0.64 -4.03
CA LEU A 28 -3.94 0.43 -3.17
C LEU A 28 -2.97 -0.60 -3.78
N GLN A 29 -3.49 -1.71 -4.28
CA GLN A 29 -2.69 -2.76 -4.93
C GLN A 29 -1.89 -2.21 -6.12
N ARG A 30 -2.55 -1.49 -7.05
CA ARG A 30 -1.90 -0.85 -8.20
C ARG A 30 -0.85 0.16 -7.75
N SER A 31 -1.17 0.96 -6.73
CA SER A 31 -0.25 1.95 -6.16
C SER A 31 1.02 1.32 -5.61
N ILE A 32 0.90 0.22 -4.86
CA ILE A 32 2.05 -0.48 -4.31
C ILE A 32 2.92 -1.06 -5.43
N ILE A 33 2.31 -1.68 -6.44
CA ILE A 33 3.08 -2.25 -7.57
C ILE A 33 3.86 -1.18 -8.31
N GLU A 34 3.27 -0.01 -8.54
CA GLU A 34 3.98 1.09 -9.18
C GLU A 34 5.12 1.65 -8.31
N ILE A 35 4.91 1.75 -6.99
CA ILE A 35 5.97 2.13 -6.03
C ILE A 35 7.12 1.12 -6.08
N LEU A 36 6.84 -0.19 -6.05
CA LEU A 36 7.86 -1.24 -6.12
C LEU A 36 8.58 -1.24 -7.47
N ALA A 37 7.85 -1.11 -8.59
CA ALA A 37 8.43 -1.02 -9.91
C ALA A 37 9.42 0.15 -10.01
N PHE A 38 9.04 1.33 -9.49
CA PHE A 38 9.92 2.49 -9.40
C PHE A 38 11.14 2.20 -8.52
N ALA A 39 10.95 1.66 -7.32
CA ALA A 39 12.01 1.37 -6.37
C ALA A 39 13.06 0.42 -7.00
N TYR A 40 12.62 -0.63 -7.68
CA TYR A 40 13.47 -1.65 -8.29
C TYR A 40 13.91 -1.32 -9.73
N LYS A 41 13.64 -0.11 -10.23
CA LYS A 41 13.99 0.35 -11.59
C LYS A 41 13.48 -0.58 -12.69
N ILE A 42 12.28 -1.12 -12.51
CA ILE A 42 11.56 -1.86 -13.54
C ILE A 42 10.98 -0.84 -14.52
N SER A 43 11.20 -1.03 -15.81
CA SER A 43 10.70 -0.06 -16.80
C SER A 43 9.18 -0.17 -16.94
N SER A 44 8.55 0.94 -17.32
CA SER A 44 7.11 0.94 -17.66
C SER A 44 6.79 -0.07 -18.79
N THR A 45 7.73 -0.30 -19.70
CA THR A 45 7.61 -1.31 -20.77
C THR A 45 7.64 -2.74 -20.24
N GLU A 46 8.57 -3.09 -19.34
CA GLU A 46 8.65 -4.39 -18.68
C GLU A 46 7.38 -4.66 -17.86
N LEU A 47 6.94 -3.66 -17.09
CA LEU A 47 5.73 -3.75 -16.29
C LEU A 47 4.50 -3.97 -17.18
N SER A 48 4.31 -3.14 -18.22
CA SER A 48 3.20 -3.28 -19.17
C SER A 48 3.19 -4.64 -19.85
N ALA A 49 4.36 -5.15 -20.24
CA ALA A 49 4.48 -6.47 -20.85
C ALA A 49 4.07 -7.61 -19.89
N ALA A 50 4.50 -7.56 -18.62
CA ALA A 50 4.12 -8.56 -17.62
C ALA A 50 2.61 -8.54 -17.33
N LEU A 51 2.00 -7.36 -17.36
CA LEU A 51 0.56 -7.19 -17.20
C LEU A 51 -0.21 -7.76 -18.40
N GLN A 52 0.23 -7.47 -19.63
CA GLN A 52 -0.39 -7.94 -20.87
C GLN A 52 -0.20 -9.45 -21.11
N ALA A 53 0.92 -10.02 -20.64
CA ALA A 53 1.17 -11.47 -20.71
C ALA A 53 0.12 -12.29 -19.93
N THR A 54 -0.61 -11.63 -19.03
CA THR A 54 -1.67 -12.27 -18.25
C THR A 54 -2.97 -12.27 -19.06
N THR A 55 -3.14 -13.27 -19.92
CA THR A 55 -4.41 -13.58 -20.57
C THR A 55 -5.25 -14.47 -19.64
N LEU A 56 -5.94 -13.87 -18.66
CA LEU A 56 -6.93 -14.59 -17.85
C LEU A 56 -8.37 -14.20 -18.26
N PRO A 57 -9.28 -15.16 -18.54
CA PRO A 57 -10.60 -14.85 -19.09
C PRO A 57 -11.64 -14.32 -18.10
N ASN A 58 -11.35 -14.21 -16.79
CA ASN A 58 -12.43 -14.26 -15.79
C ASN A 58 -12.26 -13.42 -14.53
N ILE A 59 -11.35 -12.44 -14.50
CA ILE A 59 -11.33 -11.49 -13.39
C ILE A 59 -12.12 -10.26 -13.84
N ILE A 60 -13.06 -9.84 -12.99
CA ILE A 60 -13.96 -8.70 -13.09
C ILE A 60 -13.14 -7.40 -13.05
N TYR A 61 -12.21 -7.23 -13.98
CA TYR A 61 -11.68 -5.94 -14.37
C TYR A 61 -12.49 -5.55 -15.59
N THR A 62 -13.48 -4.71 -15.37
CA THR A 62 -14.27 -4.13 -16.45
C THR A 62 -13.31 -3.55 -17.48
N LYS A 63 -13.66 -3.77 -18.75
CA LYS A 63 -12.89 -3.48 -19.97
C LYS A 63 -12.37 -2.03 -20.09
N ASP A 64 -12.78 -1.14 -19.19
CA ASP A 64 -12.41 0.27 -19.12
C ASP A 64 -11.22 0.56 -18.17
N ASN A 65 -10.80 -0.41 -17.35
CA ASN A 65 -9.64 -0.32 -16.44
C ASN A 65 -8.40 -1.06 -16.96
N THR A 66 -8.15 -1.03 -18.26
CA THR A 66 -7.04 -1.76 -18.91
C THR A 66 -5.64 -1.15 -18.65
N SER A 67 -5.57 0.02 -18.01
CA SER A 67 -4.30 0.64 -17.63
C SER A 67 -3.98 0.33 -16.17
N TYR A 68 -3.05 -0.60 -15.95
CA TYR A 68 -2.57 -0.88 -14.60
C TYR A 68 -1.78 0.28 -14.00
N SER A 69 -1.14 1.10 -14.85
CA SER A 69 -0.49 2.35 -14.47
C SER A 69 -1.51 3.33 -13.89
N LEU A 70 -1.12 4.04 -12.84
CA LEU A 70 -1.98 5.07 -12.27
C LEU A 70 -2.15 6.25 -13.24
N SER A 71 -3.37 6.77 -13.32
CA SER A 71 -3.66 8.05 -13.97
C SER A 71 -3.09 9.22 -13.18
N ALA A 72 -3.03 10.41 -13.80
CA ALA A 72 -2.57 11.62 -13.10
C ALA A 72 -3.40 11.94 -11.85
N VAL A 73 -4.73 11.73 -11.91
CA VAL A 73 -5.63 11.94 -10.78
C VAL A 73 -5.36 10.93 -9.67
N GLU A 74 -5.16 9.66 -10.04
CA GLU A 74 -4.79 8.61 -9.08
C GLU A 74 -3.44 8.88 -8.41
N HIS A 75 -2.47 9.43 -9.14
CA HIS A 75 -1.19 9.86 -8.57
C HIS A 75 -1.31 10.97 -7.54
N GLU A 76 -2.19 11.95 -7.78
CA GLU A 76 -2.47 13.01 -6.81
C GLU A 76 -3.22 12.46 -5.59
N ASN A 77 -4.19 11.56 -5.78
CA ASN A 77 -4.86 10.88 -4.67
C ASN A 77 -3.86 10.06 -3.82
N LEU A 78 -2.95 9.33 -4.46
CA LEU A 78 -1.89 8.58 -3.79
C LEU A 78 -0.93 9.52 -3.04
N PHE A 79 -0.66 10.70 -3.60
CA PHE A 79 0.18 11.70 -2.97
C PHE A 79 -0.47 12.30 -1.72
N GLU A 80 -1.76 12.63 -1.77
CA GLU A 80 -2.52 13.09 -0.60
C GLU A 80 -2.56 12.01 0.49
N LEU A 81 -2.81 10.75 0.12
CA LEU A 81 -2.74 9.61 1.03
C LEU A 81 -1.37 9.48 1.70
N ALA A 82 -0.30 9.57 0.92
CA ALA A 82 1.06 9.51 1.42
C ALA A 82 1.41 10.69 2.35
N GLN A 83 0.90 11.89 2.06
CA GLN A 83 1.07 13.05 2.94
C GLN A 83 0.30 12.90 4.25
N ALA A 84 -0.92 12.36 4.24
CA ALA A 84 -1.66 12.04 5.46
C ALA A 84 -0.87 11.07 6.35
N VAL A 85 -0.35 9.99 5.78
CA VAL A 85 0.52 9.03 6.49
C VAL A 85 1.73 9.73 7.10
N ARG A 86 2.41 10.58 6.33
CA ARG A 86 3.57 11.33 6.80
C ARG A 86 3.23 12.28 7.95
N ARG A 87 2.16 13.08 7.81
CA ARG A 87 1.69 14.02 8.86
C ARG A 87 1.37 13.28 10.16
N CYS A 88 0.66 12.16 10.07
CA CYS A 88 0.34 11.34 11.23
C CYS A 88 1.60 10.76 11.88
N THR A 89 2.52 10.21 11.08
CA THR A 89 3.79 9.66 11.56
C THR A 89 4.64 10.74 12.25
N ASP A 90 4.77 11.92 11.66
CA ASP A 90 5.55 13.04 12.21
C ASP A 90 4.94 13.56 13.53
N ARG A 91 3.61 13.55 13.67
CA ARG A 91 2.93 13.94 14.91
C ARG A 91 3.10 12.90 16.01
N VAL A 92 2.93 11.62 15.69
CA VAL A 92 3.13 10.50 16.62
C VAL A 92 4.56 10.47 17.12
N ALA A 93 5.55 10.63 16.24
CA ALA A 93 6.96 10.70 16.63
C ALA A 93 7.29 11.87 17.58
N LYS A 94 6.47 12.93 17.59
CA LYS A 94 6.59 14.10 18.47
C LYS A 94 5.67 14.04 19.68
N ASN A 95 5.01 12.90 19.94
CA ASN A 95 4.00 12.73 20.99
C ASN A 95 2.80 13.68 20.89
N ASN A 96 2.48 14.18 19.69
CA ASN A 96 1.39 15.12 19.44
C ASN A 96 0.10 14.40 19.00
N TYR A 97 -0.31 13.37 19.75
CA TYR A 97 -1.44 12.50 19.41
C TYR A 97 -2.79 13.23 19.33
N SER A 98 -2.99 14.23 20.19
CA SER A 98 -4.22 15.04 20.23
C SER A 98 -4.39 15.94 19.00
N LEU A 99 -3.31 16.20 18.27
CA LEU A 99 -3.33 17.07 17.11
C LEU A 99 -3.65 16.32 15.81
N LEU A 100 -3.76 14.99 15.81
CA LEU A 100 -4.06 14.22 14.59
C LEU A 100 -5.39 14.68 13.96
N SER A 101 -5.38 14.87 12.64
CA SER A 101 -6.58 15.29 11.92
C SER A 101 -7.54 14.12 11.78
N THR A 102 -8.81 14.30 12.15
CA THR A 102 -9.86 13.31 11.91
C THR A 102 -9.99 12.95 10.44
N SER A 103 -9.76 13.93 9.53
CA SER A 103 -9.76 13.67 8.09
C SER A 103 -8.62 12.74 7.66
N ASP A 104 -7.40 12.96 8.16
CA ASP A 104 -6.23 12.12 7.86
C ASP A 104 -6.43 10.71 8.42
N ILE A 105 -6.98 10.59 9.63
CA ILE A 105 -7.33 9.31 10.28
C ILE A 105 -8.33 8.53 9.42
N ALA A 106 -9.45 9.17 9.02
CA ALA A 106 -10.47 8.53 8.19
C ALA A 106 -9.93 8.10 6.83
N LEU A 107 -9.08 8.94 6.22
CA LEU A 107 -8.46 8.68 4.93
C LEU A 107 -7.49 7.49 5.02
N ILE A 108 -6.63 7.42 6.04
CA ILE A 108 -5.74 6.28 6.28
C ILE A 108 -6.54 5.00 6.56
N HIS A 109 -7.58 5.09 7.39
CA HIS A 109 -8.36 3.92 7.77
C HIS A 109 -9.10 3.31 6.57
N SER A 110 -9.75 4.15 5.75
CA SER A 110 -10.55 3.71 4.60
C SER A 110 -9.71 3.27 3.39
N ASN A 111 -8.52 3.83 3.18
CA ASN A 111 -7.69 3.58 1.99
C ASN A 111 -6.45 2.72 2.25
N ILE A 112 -6.07 2.51 3.52
CA ILE A 112 -4.92 1.67 3.88
C ILE A 112 -5.35 0.55 4.81
N ILE A 113 -5.87 0.86 6.01
CA ILE A 113 -6.09 -0.16 7.04
C ILE A 113 -7.09 -1.22 6.56
N LYS A 114 -8.29 -0.80 6.13
CA LYS A 114 -9.31 -1.74 5.62
C LYS A 114 -8.81 -2.53 4.40
N PRO A 115 -8.30 -1.92 3.32
CA PRO A 115 -7.71 -2.67 2.21
C PRO A 115 -6.59 -3.63 2.59
N CYS A 116 -5.72 -3.24 3.54
CA CYS A 116 -4.64 -4.12 4.00
C CYS A 116 -5.18 -5.34 4.74
N GLN A 117 -6.24 -5.18 5.54
CA GLN A 117 -6.93 -6.29 6.19
C GLN A 117 -7.55 -7.24 5.16
N GLU A 118 -8.21 -6.70 4.12
CA GLU A 118 -8.78 -7.49 3.03
C GLU A 118 -7.72 -8.28 2.24
N LEU A 119 -6.55 -7.69 2.01
CA LEU A 119 -5.42 -8.31 1.30
C LEU A 119 -4.55 -9.23 2.20
N GLY A 120 -4.77 -9.24 3.51
CA GLY A 120 -3.92 -9.97 4.45
C GLY A 120 -2.48 -9.43 4.57
N ILE A 121 -2.28 -8.15 4.29
CA ILE A 121 -0.96 -7.49 4.34
C ILE A 121 -0.84 -6.57 5.55
N THR A 122 0.39 -6.33 6.02
CA THR A 122 0.64 -5.46 7.16
C THR A 122 0.50 -3.98 6.78
N ALA A 123 -0.54 -3.30 7.26
CA ALA A 123 -0.74 -1.86 7.05
C ALA A 123 0.47 -1.01 7.45
N ALA A 124 1.21 -1.39 8.51
CA ALA A 124 2.40 -0.67 8.95
C ALA A 124 3.47 -0.61 7.85
N TYR A 125 3.60 -1.69 7.08
CA TYR A 125 4.55 -1.73 5.98
C TYR A 125 4.11 -0.87 4.80
N ILE A 126 2.82 -0.85 4.51
CA ILE A 126 2.25 0.00 3.46
C ILE A 126 2.43 1.49 3.81
N CYS A 127 2.17 1.88 5.06
CA CYS A 127 2.48 3.22 5.53
C CYS A 127 3.98 3.56 5.42
N TYR A 128 4.86 2.58 5.62
CA TYR A 128 6.30 2.75 5.44
C TYR A 128 6.62 3.07 3.97
N LEU A 129 6.11 2.28 3.01
CA LEU A 129 6.29 2.53 1.58
C LEU A 129 5.74 3.90 1.15
N LEU A 130 4.53 4.24 1.60
CA LEU A 130 3.90 5.52 1.30
C LEU A 130 4.71 6.72 1.84
N SER A 131 5.40 6.56 2.98
CA SER A 131 6.27 7.61 3.52
C SER A 131 7.51 7.90 2.64
N TYR A 132 7.97 6.95 1.83
CA TYR A 132 8.99 7.22 0.80
C TYR A 132 8.36 7.78 -0.46
N TYR A 133 7.21 7.25 -0.87
CA TYR A 133 6.47 7.77 -2.01
C TYR A 133 6.19 9.27 -1.87
N SER A 134 5.83 9.75 -0.67
CA SER A 134 5.61 11.18 -0.41
C SER A 134 6.84 12.06 -0.73
N LYS A 135 8.04 11.48 -0.79
CA LYS A 135 9.31 12.16 -1.08
C LYS A 135 9.70 12.05 -2.55
N HIS A 136 9.64 10.85 -3.13
CA HIS A 136 10.08 10.61 -4.50
C HIS A 136 8.98 10.79 -5.56
N ARG A 137 7.71 10.50 -5.25
CA ARG A 137 6.56 10.57 -6.19
C ARG A 137 6.84 9.87 -7.53
N CYS A 138 7.51 8.72 -7.47
CA CYS A 138 8.04 7.99 -8.64
C CYS A 138 8.86 8.86 -9.63
N ASN A 139 9.44 9.98 -9.19
CA ASN A 139 10.28 10.84 -10.02
C ASN A 139 11.69 10.24 -10.15
N PRO A 140 12.19 9.96 -11.38
CA PRO A 140 13.50 9.35 -11.60
C PRO A 140 14.68 10.11 -10.95
N SER A 141 14.62 11.44 -10.90
CA SER A 141 15.65 12.26 -10.24
C SER A 141 15.74 12.04 -8.73
N LYS A 142 14.66 11.51 -8.13
CA LYS A 142 14.51 11.24 -6.70
C LYS A 142 14.59 9.75 -6.36
N HIS A 143 15.09 8.91 -7.27
CA HIS A 143 15.20 7.45 -7.04
C HIS A 143 16.01 7.11 -5.78
N HIS A 144 17.02 7.91 -5.45
CA HIS A 144 17.81 7.78 -4.22
C HIS A 144 16.97 7.93 -2.93
N LEU A 145 15.73 8.43 -3.02
CA LEU A 145 14.79 8.52 -1.90
C LEU A 145 13.83 7.32 -1.84
N ALA A 146 13.93 6.32 -2.72
CA ALA A 146 13.09 5.11 -2.66
C ALA A 146 13.49 4.16 -1.52
N PHE A 147 14.73 4.26 -1.04
CA PHE A 147 15.25 3.47 0.08
C PHE A 147 16.02 4.37 1.02
N ALA A 148 15.81 4.24 2.34
CA ALA A 148 16.67 4.91 3.33
C ALA A 148 18.14 4.57 3.12
N TYR A 149 18.44 3.35 2.68
CA TYR A 149 19.78 2.90 2.34
C TYR A 149 20.51 3.92 1.45
N PHE A 150 19.86 4.44 0.41
CA PHE A 150 20.52 5.33 -0.55
C PHE A 150 20.74 6.77 -0.05
N SER A 151 20.18 7.15 1.10
CA SER A 151 20.38 8.49 1.68
C SER A 151 21.77 8.71 2.27
N THR A 152 22.53 7.64 2.52
CA THR A 152 23.89 7.70 3.06
C THR A 152 24.95 7.58 1.96
N SER A 153 26.17 8.08 2.22
CA SER A 153 27.26 8.01 1.25
C SER A 153 27.65 6.55 0.95
N TRP A 154 28.18 6.28 -0.24
CA TRP A 154 28.50 4.91 -0.67
C TRP A 154 29.42 4.15 0.28
N LEU A 155 30.45 4.82 0.84
CA LEU A 155 31.36 4.22 1.81
C LEU A 155 30.64 3.81 3.09
N TRP A 156 29.73 4.65 3.61
CA TRP A 156 28.95 4.37 4.80
C TRP A 156 27.93 3.25 4.56
N ARG A 157 27.27 3.24 3.40
CA ARG A 157 26.34 2.18 3.00
C ARG A 157 26.97 0.80 3.01
N ARG A 158 28.21 0.70 2.51
CA ARG A 158 28.91 -0.58 2.38
C ARG A 158 29.44 -1.10 3.72
N ARG A 159 29.82 -0.20 4.63
CA ARG A 159 30.41 -0.56 5.93
C ARG A 159 29.40 -0.63 7.08
N SER A 160 28.25 0.00 6.94
CA SER A 160 27.23 0.03 8.00
C SER A 160 26.39 -1.24 7.96
N ASP A 161 26.64 -2.13 8.92
CA ASP A 161 25.81 -3.32 9.14
C ASP A 161 24.33 -2.95 9.34
N ILE A 162 24.05 -1.81 9.98
CA ILE A 162 22.69 -1.31 10.18
C ILE A 162 22.03 -0.98 8.84
N ALA A 163 22.74 -0.24 7.96
CA ALA A 163 22.20 0.12 6.65
C ALA A 163 21.97 -1.11 5.76
N GLN A 164 22.92 -2.07 5.78
CA GLN A 164 22.83 -3.33 5.06
C GLN A 164 21.66 -4.20 5.58
N THR A 165 21.55 -4.34 6.90
CA THR A 165 20.46 -5.09 7.54
C THR A 165 19.10 -4.44 7.25
N THR A 166 19.02 -3.11 7.28
CA THR A 166 17.78 -2.38 6.97
C THR A 166 17.36 -2.60 5.52
N LEU A 167 18.32 -2.53 4.57
CA LEU A 167 18.05 -2.84 3.16
C LEU A 167 17.56 -4.29 3.02
N GLN A 168 18.25 -5.26 3.61
CA GLN A 168 17.86 -6.68 3.52
C GLN A 168 16.47 -6.94 4.10
N LYS A 169 16.14 -6.34 5.25
CA LYS A 169 14.80 -6.41 5.86
C LYS A 169 13.71 -5.83 4.95
N GLN A 170 13.96 -4.68 4.34
CA GLN A 170 13.04 -4.07 3.39
C GLN A 170 12.83 -5.00 2.18
N MET A 171 13.90 -5.55 1.62
CA MET A 171 13.80 -6.44 0.45
C MET A 171 13.07 -7.76 0.74
N ILE A 172 13.23 -8.32 1.94
CA ILE A 172 12.44 -9.48 2.39
C ILE A 172 10.97 -9.11 2.54
N SER A 173 10.69 -7.93 3.10
CA SER A 173 9.31 -7.45 3.25
C SER A 173 8.65 -7.15 1.91
N ASP A 174 9.38 -6.59 0.94
CA ASP A 174 8.93 -6.39 -0.44
C ASP A 174 8.66 -7.72 -1.15
N ASP A 175 9.56 -8.71 -1.00
CA ASP A 175 9.39 -10.03 -1.59
C ASP A 175 8.14 -10.75 -1.06
N ILE A 176 7.90 -10.69 0.26
CA ILE A 176 6.68 -11.20 0.89
C ILE A 176 5.47 -10.43 0.36
N LEU A 177 5.54 -9.09 0.29
CA LEU A 177 4.44 -8.25 -0.17
C LEU A 177 4.03 -8.56 -1.61
N VAL A 178 4.99 -8.85 -2.49
CA VAL A 178 4.75 -9.26 -3.88
C VAL A 178 3.84 -10.49 -3.97
N GLU A 179 3.97 -11.47 -3.06
CA GLU A 179 3.11 -12.66 -3.06
C GLU A 179 1.62 -12.32 -2.86
N TYR A 180 1.33 -11.29 -2.05
CA TYR A 180 -0.03 -10.85 -1.74
C TYR A 180 -0.60 -9.93 -2.82
N ILE A 181 0.21 -9.01 -3.36
CA ILE A 181 -0.29 -7.95 -4.26
C ILE A 181 -0.20 -8.31 -5.73
N ALA A 182 0.67 -9.24 -6.14
CA ALA A 182 0.81 -9.62 -7.54
C ALA A 182 0.03 -10.92 -7.78
N PRO A 183 -1.20 -10.85 -8.34
CA PRO A 183 -2.02 -12.04 -8.54
C PRO A 183 -1.50 -12.98 -9.64
N TRP A 184 -0.52 -12.53 -10.45
CA TRP A 184 -0.05 -13.24 -11.63
C TRP A 184 1.44 -13.57 -11.55
N ASP A 185 1.80 -14.75 -12.03
CA ASP A 185 3.17 -15.24 -11.97
C ASP A 185 4.13 -14.37 -12.78
N ALA A 186 3.70 -13.85 -13.95
CA ALA A 186 4.54 -12.95 -14.75
C ALA A 186 4.94 -11.68 -13.97
N LEU A 187 4.00 -11.10 -13.21
CA LEU A 187 4.26 -9.92 -12.39
C LEU A 187 5.10 -10.26 -11.16
N ARG A 188 4.83 -11.39 -10.50
CA ARG A 188 5.65 -11.90 -9.38
C ARG A 188 7.10 -12.11 -9.81
N VAL A 189 7.31 -12.77 -10.94
CA VAL A 189 8.64 -13.01 -11.52
C VAL A 189 9.33 -11.70 -11.85
N LEU A 190 8.63 -10.74 -12.45
CA LEU A 190 9.20 -9.44 -12.80
C LEU A 190 9.67 -8.67 -11.54
N LEU A 191 8.78 -8.52 -10.55
CA LEU A 191 9.08 -7.82 -9.30
C LEU A 191 10.17 -8.56 -8.51
N GLY A 192 10.07 -9.87 -8.37
CA GLY A 192 11.06 -10.74 -7.72
C GLY A 192 12.43 -10.68 -8.39
N THR A 193 12.48 -10.56 -9.72
CA THR A 193 13.73 -10.34 -10.47
C THR A 193 14.31 -8.95 -10.18
N GLY A 194 13.47 -7.90 -10.10
CA GLY A 194 13.87 -6.56 -9.68
C GLY A 194 14.50 -6.55 -8.28
N ILE A 195 13.84 -7.20 -7.32
CA ILE A 195 14.33 -7.41 -5.95
C ILE A 195 15.66 -8.16 -5.97
N SER A 196 15.75 -9.27 -6.68
CA SER A 196 16.97 -10.08 -6.76
C SER A 196 18.15 -9.30 -7.34
N ARG A 197 17.94 -8.51 -8.40
CA ARG A 197 18.97 -7.62 -8.98
C ARG A 197 19.48 -6.60 -7.97
N MET A 198 18.59 -5.99 -7.19
CA MET A 198 18.97 -5.06 -6.12
C MET A 198 19.81 -5.77 -5.04
N ARG A 199 19.47 -7.02 -4.73
CA ARG A 199 20.08 -7.81 -3.64
C ARG A 199 21.53 -8.09 -3.99
N VAL A 200 21.75 -8.66 -5.17
CA VAL A 200 23.08 -9.00 -5.70
C VAL A 200 23.98 -7.76 -5.79
N ARG A 201 23.41 -6.60 -6.14
CA ARG A 201 24.18 -5.38 -6.34
C ARG A 201 24.58 -4.68 -5.02
N HIS A 202 23.74 -4.74 -3.99
CA HIS A 202 23.87 -3.82 -2.85
C HIS A 202 23.95 -4.49 -1.47
N VAL A 203 23.55 -5.75 -1.33
CA VAL A 203 23.61 -6.48 -0.06
C VAL A 203 24.93 -7.24 0.03
N HIS A 204 25.72 -6.94 1.05
CA HIS A 204 27.03 -7.56 1.29
C HIS A 204 27.09 -8.34 2.60
N VAL A 205 26.09 -8.22 3.46
CA VAL A 205 26.01 -8.96 4.72
C VAL A 205 25.39 -10.33 4.47
N THR A 206 26.05 -11.37 4.96
CA THR A 206 25.64 -12.78 4.81
C THR A 206 24.81 -13.31 5.97
N ARG A 207 24.42 -12.46 6.93
CA ARG A 207 23.54 -12.89 8.02
C ARG A 207 22.21 -13.37 7.43
N SER A 208 21.89 -14.63 7.72
CA SER A 208 20.58 -15.18 7.42
C SER A 208 19.55 -14.39 8.21
N LEU A 209 18.59 -13.83 7.50
CA LEU A 209 17.43 -13.16 8.07
C LEU A 209 16.22 -14.04 7.78
N GLU A 210 15.35 -14.21 8.77
CA GLU A 210 14.12 -14.97 8.61
C GLU A 210 13.19 -14.28 7.60
N ARG A 211 12.43 -15.09 6.85
CA ARG A 211 11.43 -14.61 5.89
C ARG A 211 10.16 -14.21 6.65
N THR A 212 10.23 -13.08 7.33
CA THR A 212 9.12 -12.47 8.07
C THR A 212 8.99 -11.01 7.70
N THR A 213 7.77 -10.47 7.72
CA THR A 213 7.57 -9.02 7.59
C THR A 213 8.19 -8.32 8.79
N TYR A 214 9.12 -7.39 8.53
CA TYR A 214 9.77 -6.66 9.60
C TYR A 214 8.88 -5.50 10.05
N GLY A 215 8.66 -5.40 11.37
CA GLY A 215 7.88 -4.33 11.97
C GLY A 215 8.61 -2.98 11.86
N TRP A 216 7.94 -1.99 11.26
CA TRP A 216 8.42 -0.61 11.20
C TRP A 216 7.79 0.18 12.34
N VAL A 217 8.53 0.31 13.45
CA VAL A 217 8.03 0.75 14.76
C VAL A 217 7.25 2.07 14.70
N SER A 218 7.75 3.06 13.98
CA SER A 218 7.07 4.36 13.84
C SER A 218 5.69 4.25 13.20
N GLN A 219 5.55 3.42 12.16
CA GLN A 219 4.29 3.22 11.46
C GLN A 219 3.34 2.35 12.27
N LYS A 220 3.87 1.36 13.00
CA LYS A 220 3.08 0.53 13.91
C LYS A 220 2.43 1.39 15.00
N ASN A 221 3.22 2.22 15.68
CA ASN A 221 2.70 3.12 16.72
C ASN A 221 1.68 4.11 16.15
N MET A 222 1.90 4.60 14.92
CA MET A 222 0.95 5.48 14.25
C MET A 222 -0.39 4.78 13.98
N LEU A 223 -0.36 3.53 13.53
CA LEU A 223 -1.57 2.76 13.26
C LEU A 223 -2.33 2.40 14.53
N GLU A 224 -1.65 2.02 15.60
CA GLU A 224 -2.28 1.76 16.90
C GLU A 224 -3.09 2.98 17.36
N VAL A 225 -2.56 4.20 17.18
CA VAL A 225 -3.26 5.44 17.52
C VAL A 225 -4.45 5.72 16.58
N VAL A 226 -4.28 5.46 15.29
CA VAL A 226 -5.36 5.62 14.29
C VAL A 226 -6.53 4.68 14.62
N GLU A 227 -6.25 3.41 14.90
CA GLU A 227 -7.28 2.42 15.25
C GLU A 227 -7.99 2.74 16.57
N GLN A 228 -7.25 3.20 17.58
CA GLN A 228 -7.84 3.66 18.85
C GLN A 228 -8.78 4.85 18.64
N ARG A 229 -8.40 5.82 17.79
CA ARG A 229 -9.24 6.99 17.49
C ARG A 229 -10.51 6.64 16.74
N VAL A 230 -10.40 5.79 15.72
CA VAL A 230 -11.56 5.31 14.95
C VAL A 230 -12.53 4.57 15.87
N SER A 231 -12.02 3.78 16.82
CA SER A 231 -12.84 3.05 17.79
C SER A 231 -13.56 3.99 18.77
N HIS A 232 -12.94 5.12 19.15
CA HIS A 232 -13.54 6.07 20.08
C HIS A 232 -14.58 6.98 19.41
N ASP A 233 -14.36 7.34 18.15
CA ASP A 233 -15.25 8.22 17.38
C ASP A 233 -16.42 7.47 16.71
N ALA A 234 -16.47 6.13 16.85
CA ALA A 234 -17.60 5.35 16.39
C ALA A 234 -18.85 5.80 17.18
N PRO A 235 -19.93 6.25 16.50
CA PRO A 235 -21.15 6.64 17.18
C PRO A 235 -21.60 5.46 18.03
N ALA A 236 -21.84 5.71 19.33
CA ALA A 236 -22.46 4.72 20.20
C ALA A 236 -23.70 4.24 19.47
N GLN A 237 -23.68 2.98 19.01
CA GLN A 237 -24.86 2.42 18.37
C GLN A 237 -25.93 2.45 19.45
N ASP A 238 -26.93 3.29 19.21
CA ASP A 238 -28.09 3.47 20.06
C ASP A 238 -28.71 2.08 20.25
N GLU A 239 -28.40 1.42 21.37
CA GLU A 239 -29.07 0.21 21.85
C GLU A 239 -30.50 0.54 22.33
N SER A 240 -31.15 1.53 21.71
CA SER A 240 -32.56 1.88 21.89
C SER A 240 -33.41 1.14 20.85
N ASN A 241 -33.33 -0.19 20.86
CA ASN A 241 -34.35 -1.06 20.27
C ASN A 241 -34.34 -2.42 20.97
N SER A 242 -34.74 -2.45 22.24
CA SER A 242 -35.58 -3.50 22.87
C SER A 242 -35.95 -3.09 24.29
#